data_AF-A0A9R1H0Y3-F1
#
_entry.id   AF-A0A9R1H0Y3-F1
#
_cell.length_a   1.000
_cell.length_b   1.000
_cell.length_c   1.000
_cell.angle_alpha   90.00
_cell.angle_beta   90.00
_cell.angle_gamma   90.00
#
_symmetry.space_group_name_H-M   'P 1'
#
loop_
_entity.id
_entity.type
_entity.pdbx_description
1 polymer ?
#
loop_
_entity_poly.entity_id
_entity_poly.type
_entity_poly.pdbx_seq_one_letter_code
_entity_poly.pdbx_strand_id
1 'polypeptide(L)'
;MVEMHFWMLGVLFEPQYSYGRIVLTKFFTLISIFDDIYDSYSTLEESRLLTVAMERWDEQAAEHLPGYMKFFYSKVLATMKVIAKDLDSQGNKHADYVKKLLIDATKCYYNEAKWREESDTPVTVEEHLRFSVPSCCCMHVACLAFVVIGASGDAIEWGMTYPKIMRASCVIGRVINDVASHEVTHLQLPVMSTVEACMEENKYTAKEDAYRKLSELIEESWMDIIEELLKPAAARPTTPLLEAVVNSTRMLDFLYKDQDAYTDPRALKVVVDSIYVNSI
;
A
#
# COMPACT_ATOMS: atom_id res chain seq x y z
N MET A 1 -13.50 7.28 -0.46
CA MET A 1 -13.42 7.70 0.98
C MET A 1 -14.06 6.65 1.88
N VAL A 2 -15.29 6.19 1.57
CA VAL A 2 -15.97 5.14 2.35
C VAL A 2 -15.27 3.78 2.17
N GLU A 3 -14.83 3.49 0.95
CA GLU A 3 -14.12 2.29 0.52
C GLU A 3 -12.76 2.18 1.23
N MET A 4 -12.01 3.30 1.28
CA MET A 4 -10.75 3.40 2.02
C MET A 4 -10.96 3.17 3.52
N HIS A 5 -11.97 3.82 4.11
CA HIS A 5 -12.29 3.59 5.52
C HIS A 5 -12.75 2.16 5.79
N PHE A 6 -13.51 1.55 4.87
CA PHE A 6 -13.93 0.15 4.95
C PHE A 6 -12.74 -0.81 4.93
N TRP A 7 -11.75 -0.56 4.08
CA TRP A 7 -10.49 -1.30 4.13
C TRP A 7 -9.82 -1.16 5.49
N MET A 8 -9.57 0.07 5.94
CA MET A 8 -8.89 0.31 7.22
C MET A 8 -9.68 -0.23 8.42
N LEU A 9 -11.01 -0.31 8.32
CA LEU A 9 -11.87 -1.00 9.29
C LEU A 9 -11.55 -2.49 9.36
N GLY A 10 -11.37 -3.15 8.22
CA GLY A 10 -10.97 -4.55 8.20
C GLY A 10 -9.56 -4.78 8.78
N VAL A 11 -8.64 -3.83 8.62
CA VAL A 11 -7.28 -3.89 9.20
C VAL A 11 -7.33 -3.90 10.74
N LEU A 12 -8.05 -2.93 11.34
CA LEU A 12 -8.22 -2.78 12.80
C LEU A 12 -9.69 -2.54 13.14
N PHE A 13 -10.45 -3.59 13.41
CA PHE A 13 -11.92 -3.48 13.56
C PHE A 13 -12.36 -3.13 14.98
N GLU A 14 -11.52 -3.37 15.99
CA GLU A 14 -11.93 -3.27 17.39
C GLU A 14 -12.21 -1.81 17.81
N PRO A 15 -13.16 -1.56 18.74
CA PRO A 15 -13.56 -0.20 19.11
C PRO A 15 -12.43 0.68 19.64
N GLN A 16 -11.45 0.11 20.36
CA GLN A 16 -10.31 0.85 20.91
C GLN A 16 -9.43 1.47 19.81
N TYR A 17 -9.44 0.93 18.60
CA TYR A 17 -8.67 1.45 17.47
C TYR A 17 -9.45 2.46 16.62
N SER A 18 -10.52 3.05 17.13
CA SER A 18 -11.33 4.05 16.41
C SER A 18 -10.50 5.21 15.83
N TYR A 19 -9.68 5.86 16.67
CA TYR A 19 -8.77 6.90 16.17
C TYR A 19 -7.71 6.34 15.22
N GLY A 20 -7.25 5.11 15.50
CA GLY A 20 -6.36 4.35 14.64
C GLY A 20 -6.84 4.21 13.21
N ARG A 21 -8.12 3.85 13.02
CA ARG A 21 -8.76 3.77 11.71
C ARG A 21 -8.82 5.13 11.01
N ILE A 22 -9.05 6.21 11.75
CA ILE A 22 -9.01 7.57 11.19
C ILE A 22 -7.60 7.90 10.67
N VAL A 23 -6.56 7.58 11.45
CA VAL A 23 -5.16 7.79 11.05
C VAL A 23 -4.81 6.96 9.82
N LEU A 24 -5.12 5.67 9.84
CA LEU A 24 -4.93 4.74 8.72
C LEU A 24 -5.64 5.24 7.46
N THR A 25 -6.91 5.68 7.57
CA THR A 25 -7.68 6.19 6.43
C THR A 25 -7.08 7.46 5.84
N LYS A 26 -6.68 8.42 6.68
CA LYS A 26 -6.04 9.66 6.24
C LYS A 26 -4.70 9.38 5.56
N PHE A 27 -3.88 8.52 6.16
CA PHE A 27 -2.58 8.15 5.61
C PHE A 27 -2.73 7.44 4.27
N PHE A 28 -3.65 6.47 4.18
CA PHE A 28 -3.91 5.77 2.94
C PHE A 28 -4.45 6.70 1.85
N THR A 29 -5.32 7.66 2.21
CA THR A 29 -5.77 8.71 1.27
C THR A 29 -4.60 9.51 0.70
N LEU A 30 -3.61 9.85 1.53
CA LEU A 30 -2.41 10.54 1.04
C LEU A 30 -1.59 9.64 0.11
N ILE A 31 -1.42 8.37 0.46
CA ILE A 31 -0.74 7.37 -0.38
C ILE A 31 -1.40 7.26 -1.74
N SER A 32 -2.72 7.15 -1.81
CA SER A 32 -3.45 7.08 -3.09
C SER A 32 -3.27 8.32 -3.95
N ILE A 33 -3.20 9.51 -3.35
CA ILE A 33 -2.92 10.75 -4.11
C ILE A 33 -1.46 10.79 -4.56
N PHE A 34 -0.52 10.28 -3.75
CA PHE A 34 0.87 10.14 -4.19
C PHE A 34 0.98 9.16 -5.37
N ASP A 35 0.33 7.99 -5.27
CA ASP A 35 0.24 6.99 -6.34
C ASP A 35 -0.19 7.63 -7.66
N ASP A 36 -1.35 8.29 -7.68
CA ASP A 36 -1.85 9.04 -8.83
C ASP A 36 -0.80 10.03 -9.38
N ILE A 37 -0.14 10.79 -8.51
CA ILE A 37 0.86 11.80 -8.90
C ILE A 37 2.07 11.15 -9.57
N TYR A 38 2.66 10.13 -8.95
CA TYR A 38 3.86 9.45 -9.45
C TYR A 38 3.56 8.58 -10.67
N ASP A 39 2.34 8.07 -10.78
CA ASP A 39 1.93 7.16 -11.85
C ASP A 39 1.45 7.90 -13.11
N SER A 40 0.66 8.96 -12.94
CA SER A 40 -0.17 9.50 -14.02
C SER A 40 -0.10 11.02 -14.19
N TYR A 41 0.14 11.80 -13.13
CA TYR A 41 0.03 13.28 -13.20
C TYR A 41 1.34 14.05 -13.25
N SER A 42 2.48 13.39 -13.04
CA SER A 42 3.78 14.07 -13.01
C SER A 42 4.76 13.50 -14.02
N THR A 43 5.65 14.36 -14.50
CA THR A 43 6.88 13.92 -15.18
C THR A 43 7.84 13.32 -14.16
N LEU A 44 8.79 12.49 -14.59
CA LEU A 44 9.81 11.94 -13.71
C LEU A 44 10.65 13.02 -12.99
N GLU A 45 10.89 14.17 -13.63
CA GLU A 45 11.57 15.30 -12.99
C GLU A 45 10.71 15.95 -11.89
N GLU A 46 9.41 16.13 -12.12
CA GLU A 46 8.50 16.63 -11.07
C GLU A 46 8.36 15.62 -9.93
N SER A 47 8.26 14.34 -10.24
CA SER A 47 8.30 13.22 -9.27
C SER A 47 9.59 13.27 -8.43
N ARG A 48 10.75 13.52 -9.04
CA ARG A 48 12.02 13.67 -8.34
C ARG A 48 12.00 14.86 -7.39
N LEU A 49 11.48 16.01 -7.83
CA LEU A 49 11.35 17.21 -6.99
C LEU A 49 10.43 16.96 -5.80
N LEU A 50 9.31 16.26 -5.99
CA LEU A 50 8.39 15.89 -4.93
C LEU A 50 9.06 14.96 -3.91
N THR A 51 9.79 13.93 -4.35
CA THR A 51 10.53 13.02 -3.47
C THR A 51 11.56 13.78 -2.63
N VAL A 52 12.32 14.69 -3.24
CA VAL A 52 13.30 15.54 -2.52
C VAL A 52 12.61 16.45 -1.50
N ALA A 53 11.45 17.01 -1.84
CA ALA A 53 10.68 17.82 -0.90
C ALA A 53 10.15 17.00 0.29
N MET A 54 9.71 15.76 0.05
CA MET A 54 9.29 14.83 1.08
C MET A 54 10.45 14.44 2.02
N GLU A 55 11.64 14.19 1.49
CA GLU A 55 12.82 13.91 2.31
C GLU A 55 13.24 15.10 3.18
N ARG A 56 13.18 16.32 2.63
CA ARG A 56 13.48 17.55 3.38
C ARG A 56 12.45 17.84 4.47
N TRP A 57 11.17 17.60 4.17
CA TRP A 57 10.04 17.80 5.09
C TRP A 57 9.99 19.22 5.68
N ASP A 58 10.12 20.24 4.84
CA ASP A 58 10.05 21.65 5.25
C ASP A 58 9.15 22.46 4.30
N GLU A 59 8.55 23.54 4.81
CA GLU A 59 7.60 24.35 4.05
C GLU A 59 8.24 25.07 2.85
N GLN A 60 9.56 25.33 2.87
CA GLN A 60 10.27 26.03 1.81
C GLN A 60 10.53 25.12 0.60
N ALA A 61 10.60 23.80 0.80
CA ALA A 61 10.69 22.83 -0.28
C ALA A 61 9.49 22.95 -1.24
N ALA A 62 8.33 23.35 -0.74
CA ALA A 62 7.11 23.54 -1.52
C ALA A 62 7.25 24.61 -2.63
N GLU A 63 8.15 25.60 -2.46
CA GLU A 63 8.38 26.67 -3.44
C GLU A 63 9.03 26.17 -4.73
N HIS A 64 9.63 24.98 -4.71
CA HIS A 64 10.27 24.36 -5.87
C HIS A 64 9.34 23.39 -6.61
N LEU A 65 8.10 23.22 -6.14
CA LEU A 65 7.12 22.31 -6.72
C LEU A 65 6.14 23.04 -7.66
N PRO A 66 5.63 22.36 -8.70
CA PRO A 66 4.49 22.85 -9.48
C PRO A 66 3.28 23.20 -8.61
N GLY A 67 2.41 24.10 -9.08
CA GLY A 67 1.34 24.67 -8.26
C GLY A 67 0.41 23.64 -7.57
N TYR A 68 0.03 22.57 -8.28
CA TYR A 68 -0.82 21.52 -7.71
C TYR A 68 -0.07 20.68 -6.65
N MET A 69 1.19 20.31 -6.93
CA MET A 69 2.06 19.59 -5.98
C MET A 69 2.36 20.43 -4.74
N LYS A 70 2.61 21.73 -4.91
CA LYS A 70 2.84 22.67 -3.81
C LYS A 70 1.64 22.71 -2.85
N PHE A 71 0.43 22.80 -3.40
CA PHE A 71 -0.80 22.75 -2.60
C PHE A 71 -0.93 21.42 -1.87
N PHE A 72 -0.76 20.30 -2.58
CA PHE A 72 -0.86 18.97 -1.99
C PHE A 72 0.18 18.72 -0.90
N TYR A 73 1.44 19.03 -1.16
CA TYR A 73 2.54 18.92 -0.19
C TYR A 73 2.27 19.73 1.09
N SER A 74 1.74 20.95 0.95
CA SER A 74 1.34 21.76 2.11
C SER A 74 0.23 21.09 2.94
N LYS A 75 -0.72 20.40 2.28
CA LYS A 75 -1.75 19.60 2.96
C LYS A 75 -1.20 18.35 3.62
N VAL A 76 -0.20 17.69 3.01
CA VAL A 76 0.52 16.56 3.61
C VAL A 76 1.18 17.01 4.92
N LEU A 77 1.99 18.07 4.91
CA LEU A 77 2.66 18.58 6.11
C LEU A 77 1.66 18.93 7.22
N ALA A 78 0.58 19.64 6.89
CA ALA A 78 -0.44 20.01 7.86
C ALA A 78 -1.16 18.79 8.46
N THR A 79 -1.54 17.83 7.61
CA THR A 79 -2.25 16.60 8.05
C THR A 79 -1.36 15.74 8.94
N MET A 80 -0.11 15.55 8.55
CA MET A 80 0.84 14.72 9.31
C MET A 80 1.23 15.35 10.63
N LYS A 81 1.31 16.69 10.71
CA LYS A 81 1.49 17.42 11.98
C LYS A 81 0.34 17.19 12.95
N VAL A 82 -0.91 17.16 12.46
CA VAL A 82 -2.09 16.86 13.28
C VAL A 82 -2.04 15.40 13.76
N ILE A 83 -1.79 14.44 12.84
CA ILE A 83 -1.70 13.02 13.18
C ILE A 83 -0.65 12.77 14.27
N ALA A 84 0.56 13.31 14.10
CA ALA A 84 1.65 13.15 15.06
C ALA A 84 1.26 13.70 16.44
N LYS A 85 0.75 14.94 16.49
CA LYS A 85 0.32 15.58 17.74
C LYS A 85 -0.78 14.80 18.45
N ASP A 86 -1.76 14.29 17.70
CA ASP A 86 -2.89 13.56 18.28
C ASP A 86 -2.45 12.19 18.83
N LEU A 87 -1.54 11.49 18.13
CA LEU A 87 -0.93 10.25 18.62
C LEU A 87 -0.08 10.49 19.87
N ASP A 88 0.73 11.55 19.89
CA ASP A 88 1.52 11.94 21.07
C ASP A 88 0.63 12.22 22.28
N SER A 89 -0.50 12.93 22.06
CA SER A 89 -1.47 13.24 23.11
C SER A 89 -2.14 12.00 23.70
N GLN A 90 -2.17 10.89 22.96
CA GLN A 90 -2.67 9.58 23.39
C GLN A 90 -1.56 8.71 24.02
N GLY A 91 -0.35 9.25 24.20
CA GLY A 91 0.78 8.54 24.80
C GLY A 91 1.50 7.59 23.86
N ASN A 92 1.32 7.74 22.54
CA ASN A 92 2.06 6.97 21.55
C ASN A 92 3.53 7.38 21.56
N LYS A 93 4.45 6.43 21.83
CA LYS A 93 5.89 6.72 21.93
C LYS A 93 6.61 6.82 20.58
N HIS A 94 5.90 6.51 19.50
CA HIS A 94 6.46 6.29 18.16
C HIS A 94 5.66 7.04 17.07
N ALA A 95 4.95 8.12 17.43
CA ALA A 95 4.17 8.92 16.47
C ALA A 95 5.01 9.46 15.30
N ASP A 96 6.29 9.77 15.54
CA ASP A 96 7.23 10.20 14.51
C ASP A 96 7.46 9.18 13.39
N TYR A 97 7.18 7.88 13.61
CA TYR A 97 7.27 6.88 12.55
C TYR A 97 6.26 7.12 11.43
N VAL A 98 5.11 7.73 11.69
CA VAL A 98 4.10 7.99 10.65
C VAL A 98 4.70 8.85 9.53
N LYS A 99 5.52 9.85 9.89
CA LYS A 99 6.29 10.64 8.91
C LYS A 99 7.27 9.77 8.13
N LYS A 100 8.06 8.93 8.83
CA LYS A 100 9.06 8.06 8.18
C LYS A 100 8.42 7.13 7.17
N LEU A 101 7.28 6.53 7.52
CA LEU A 101 6.52 5.65 6.64
C LEU A 101 6.05 6.37 5.38
N LEU A 102 5.53 7.60 5.49
CA LEU A 102 5.08 8.34 4.32
C LEU A 102 6.24 8.73 3.40
N ILE A 103 7.37 9.17 3.97
CA ILE A 103 8.57 9.49 3.18
C ILE A 103 9.06 8.24 2.45
N ASP A 104 9.12 7.10 3.13
CA ASP A 104 9.55 5.84 2.52
C ASP A 104 8.62 5.40 1.36
N ALA A 105 7.29 5.50 1.54
CA ALA A 105 6.32 5.24 0.49
C ALA A 105 6.58 6.09 -0.77
N THR A 106 6.84 7.40 -0.62
CA THR A 106 7.15 8.27 -1.77
C THR A 106 8.45 7.89 -2.49
N LYS A 107 9.42 7.31 -1.78
CA LYS A 107 10.64 6.76 -2.42
C LYS A 107 10.33 5.51 -3.21
N CYS A 108 9.48 4.62 -2.69
CA CYS A 108 9.03 3.43 -3.41
C CYS A 108 8.34 3.81 -4.73
N TYR A 109 7.41 4.77 -4.69
CA TYR A 109 6.75 5.29 -5.89
C TYR A 109 7.72 5.88 -6.90
N TYR A 110 8.63 6.75 -6.45
CA TYR A 110 9.64 7.32 -7.32
C TYR A 110 10.55 6.27 -7.97
N ASN A 111 10.96 5.26 -7.21
CA ASN A 111 11.81 4.19 -7.72
C ASN A 111 11.11 3.36 -8.79
N GLU A 112 9.81 3.08 -8.63
CA GLU A 112 9.02 2.39 -9.66
C GLU A 112 8.81 3.28 -10.89
N ALA A 113 8.40 4.54 -10.71
CA ALA A 113 8.23 5.49 -11.83
C ALA A 113 9.53 5.64 -12.64
N LYS A 114 10.66 5.81 -11.94
CA LYS A 114 11.98 5.88 -12.55
C LYS A 114 12.33 4.59 -13.31
N TRP A 115 12.09 3.44 -12.70
CA TRP A 115 12.36 2.15 -13.33
C TRP A 115 11.54 1.97 -14.61
N ARG A 116 10.24 2.31 -14.59
CA ARG A 116 9.36 2.21 -15.78
C ARG A 116 9.79 3.12 -16.93
N GLU A 117 10.31 4.31 -16.64
CA GLU A 117 10.78 5.24 -17.68
C GLU A 117 12.15 4.85 -18.24
N GLU A 118 13.04 4.28 -17.41
CA GLU A 118 14.39 3.88 -17.82
C GLU A 118 14.49 2.44 -18.36
N SER A 119 13.45 1.61 -18.21
CA SER A 119 13.49 0.21 -18.63
C SER A 119 13.37 0.05 -20.15
N ASP A 120 14.47 -0.36 -20.79
CA ASP A 120 14.56 -0.68 -22.23
C ASP A 120 14.43 -2.19 -22.55
N THR A 121 14.17 -3.05 -21.56
CA THR A 121 14.31 -4.52 -21.66
C THR A 121 13.00 -5.30 -21.41
N PRO A 122 12.89 -6.54 -21.94
CA PRO A 122 11.79 -7.45 -21.60
C PRO A 122 11.82 -7.72 -20.09
N VAL A 123 10.66 -7.71 -19.45
CA VAL A 123 10.57 -7.71 -17.99
C VAL A 123 10.11 -9.07 -17.49
N THR A 124 10.95 -9.72 -16.67
CA THR A 124 10.53 -10.91 -15.91
C THR A 124 9.60 -10.51 -14.77
N VAL A 125 8.77 -11.44 -14.29
CA VAL A 125 7.91 -11.20 -13.12
C VAL A 125 8.75 -10.79 -11.90
N GLU A 126 9.91 -11.41 -11.70
CA GLU A 126 10.83 -11.07 -10.60
C GLU A 126 11.35 -9.62 -10.71
N GLU A 127 11.75 -9.19 -11.91
CA GLU A 127 12.24 -7.82 -12.14
C GLU A 127 11.14 -6.78 -11.94
N HIS A 128 9.93 -7.04 -12.42
CA HIS A 128 8.77 -6.17 -12.17
C HIS A 128 8.51 -6.04 -10.67
N LEU A 129 8.35 -7.18 -9.99
CA LEU A 129 8.00 -7.22 -8.57
C LEU A 129 9.08 -6.60 -7.66
N ARG A 130 10.34 -6.54 -8.10
CA ARG A 130 11.41 -5.85 -7.38
C ARG A 130 11.10 -4.37 -7.13
N PHE A 131 10.39 -3.71 -8.05
CA PHE A 131 10.05 -2.29 -7.97
C PHE A 131 8.58 -2.05 -7.61
N SER A 132 7.67 -2.87 -8.15
CA SER A 132 6.23 -2.68 -7.97
C SER A 132 5.69 -3.21 -6.63
N VAL A 133 6.37 -4.17 -6.00
CA VAL A 133 5.93 -4.66 -4.68
C VAL A 133 6.17 -3.61 -3.59
N PRO A 134 7.34 -2.94 -3.48
CA PRO A 134 7.51 -1.86 -2.51
C PRO A 134 6.49 -0.70 -2.69
N SER A 135 6.09 -0.39 -3.92
CA SER A 135 5.17 0.72 -4.21
C SER A 135 3.70 0.41 -3.90
N CYS A 136 3.31 -0.86 -3.75
CA CYS A 136 1.94 -1.21 -3.35
C CYS A 136 1.57 -0.73 -1.94
N CYS A 137 2.56 -0.26 -1.17
CA CYS A 137 2.42 0.34 0.16
C CYS A 137 1.74 -0.52 1.23
N CYS A 138 1.56 -1.82 1.00
CA CYS A 138 0.96 -2.75 1.96
C CYS A 138 1.78 -2.84 3.26
N MET A 139 3.13 -2.83 3.16
CA MET A 139 4.03 -2.76 4.31
C MET A 139 3.82 -1.48 5.12
N HIS A 140 3.66 -0.33 4.45
CA HIS A 140 3.48 0.96 5.13
C HIS A 140 2.15 1.01 5.90
N VAL A 141 1.08 0.44 5.35
CA VAL A 141 -0.22 0.30 6.04
C VAL A 141 -0.07 -0.58 7.27
N ALA A 142 0.56 -1.74 7.15
CA ALA A 142 0.75 -2.66 8.28
C ALA A 142 1.65 -2.05 9.37
N CYS A 143 2.76 -1.40 9.00
CA CYS A 143 3.63 -0.73 9.96
C CYS A 143 2.95 0.48 10.61
N LEU A 144 2.08 1.20 9.90
CA LEU A 144 1.25 2.25 10.50
C LEU A 144 0.27 1.66 11.52
N ALA A 145 -0.31 0.49 11.23
CA ALA A 145 -1.14 -0.22 12.20
C ALA A 145 -0.34 -0.58 13.46
N PHE A 146 0.95 -0.95 13.34
CA PHE A 146 1.81 -1.21 14.50
C PHE A 146 2.02 0.05 15.35
N VAL A 147 2.27 1.19 14.70
CA VAL A 147 2.36 2.49 15.38
C VAL A 147 1.05 2.76 16.13
N VAL A 148 -0.09 2.66 15.46
CA VAL A 148 -1.43 2.92 16.02
C VAL A 148 -1.78 1.99 17.19
N ILE A 149 -1.39 0.71 17.13
CA ILE A 149 -1.56 -0.27 18.22
C ILE A 149 -0.71 0.11 19.44
N GLY A 150 0.34 0.91 19.27
CA GLY A 150 1.31 1.24 20.31
C GLY A 150 2.38 0.16 20.48
N ALA A 151 2.78 -0.48 19.37
CA ALA A 151 3.88 -1.44 19.35
C ALA A 151 5.21 -0.81 19.81
N SER A 152 6.18 -1.62 20.19
CA SER A 152 7.54 -1.14 20.46
C SER A 152 8.23 -0.67 19.17
N GLY A 153 9.20 0.24 19.31
CA GLY A 153 10.08 0.64 18.21
C GLY A 153 10.71 -0.56 17.50
N ASP A 154 11.20 -1.56 18.26
CA ASP A 154 11.79 -2.78 17.70
C ASP A 154 10.81 -3.57 16.82
N ALA A 155 9.52 -3.59 17.17
CA ALA A 155 8.51 -4.27 16.37
C ALA A 155 8.17 -3.51 15.08
N ILE A 156 8.18 -2.18 15.13
CA ILE A 156 8.00 -1.33 13.94
C ILE A 156 9.21 -1.49 13.01
N GLU A 157 10.43 -1.41 13.55
CA GLU A 157 11.66 -1.63 12.79
C GLU A 157 11.74 -3.04 12.20
N TRP A 158 11.32 -4.07 12.96
CA TRP A 158 11.18 -5.42 12.43
C TRP A 158 10.28 -5.46 11.20
N GLY A 159 9.13 -4.79 11.22
CA GLY A 159 8.23 -4.69 10.07
C GLY A 159 8.91 -4.03 8.86
N MET A 160 9.67 -2.97 9.11
CA MET A 160 10.43 -2.24 8.09
C MET A 160 11.65 -3.01 7.54
N THR A 161 12.11 -4.08 8.21
CA THR A 161 13.13 -4.99 7.64
C THR A 161 12.59 -5.89 6.52
N TYR A 162 11.30 -5.76 6.20
CA TYR A 162 10.62 -6.49 5.15
C TYR A 162 10.66 -8.02 5.34
N PRO A 163 10.19 -8.52 6.51
CA PRO A 163 10.17 -9.94 6.85
C PRO A 163 9.27 -10.73 5.90
N LYS A 164 9.44 -12.06 5.89
CA LYS A 164 8.74 -12.96 4.96
C LYS A 164 7.22 -12.73 4.90
N ILE A 165 6.55 -12.53 6.04
CA ILE A 165 5.11 -12.23 6.10
C ILE A 165 4.73 -10.89 5.46
N MET A 166 5.56 -9.84 5.62
CA MET A 166 5.35 -8.53 4.97
C MET A 166 5.52 -8.66 3.46
N ARG A 167 6.59 -9.31 3.03
CA ARG A 167 6.89 -9.54 1.62
C ARG A 167 5.75 -10.28 0.93
N ALA A 168 5.29 -11.39 1.53
CA ALA A 168 4.18 -12.16 1.01
C ALA A 168 2.88 -11.35 0.93
N SER A 169 2.55 -10.57 1.97
CA SER A 169 1.40 -9.66 1.96
C SER A 169 1.46 -8.64 0.81
N CYS A 170 2.63 -8.04 0.58
CA CYS A 170 2.82 -7.06 -0.50
C CYS A 170 2.79 -7.72 -1.90
N VAL A 171 3.35 -8.92 -2.06
CA VAL A 171 3.26 -9.68 -3.32
C VAL A 171 1.80 -9.98 -3.64
N ILE A 172 1.03 -10.49 -2.67
CA ILE A 172 -0.41 -10.72 -2.84
C ILE A 172 -1.11 -9.42 -3.25
N GLY A 173 -0.88 -8.34 -2.50
CA GLY A 173 -1.50 -7.04 -2.79
C GLY A 173 -1.22 -6.53 -4.20
N ARG A 174 0.05 -6.57 -4.64
CA ARG A 174 0.46 -6.15 -5.98
C ARG A 174 -0.16 -7.03 -7.07
N VAL A 175 0.02 -8.34 -6.96
CA VAL A 175 -0.37 -9.28 -8.03
C VAL A 175 -1.90 -9.31 -8.19
N ILE A 176 -2.64 -9.35 -7.09
CA ILE A 176 -4.11 -9.34 -7.14
C ILE A 176 -4.62 -8.01 -7.73
N ASN A 177 -4.04 -6.87 -7.34
CA ASN A 177 -4.41 -5.56 -7.89
C ASN A 177 -4.18 -5.49 -9.40
N ASP A 178 -3.00 -5.91 -9.86
CA ASP A 178 -2.65 -5.89 -11.28
C ASP A 178 -3.60 -6.81 -12.09
N VAL A 179 -3.90 -8.03 -11.61
CA VAL A 179 -4.83 -8.95 -12.28
C VAL A 179 -6.25 -8.39 -12.34
N ALA A 180 -6.75 -7.83 -11.25
CA ALA A 180 -8.11 -7.29 -11.17
C ALA A 180 -8.29 -6.03 -12.03
N SER A 181 -7.22 -5.25 -12.23
CA SER A 181 -7.24 -4.00 -12.99
C SER A 181 -6.86 -4.19 -14.46
N HIS A 182 -6.21 -5.30 -14.80
CA HIS A 182 -5.60 -5.56 -16.12
C HIS A 182 -6.54 -5.23 -17.30
N GLU A 183 -7.77 -5.75 -17.30
CA GLU A 183 -8.69 -5.52 -18.44
C GLU A 183 -9.16 -4.06 -18.55
N VAL A 184 -9.28 -3.33 -17.43
CA VAL A 184 -9.71 -1.93 -17.42
C VAL A 184 -8.55 -1.02 -17.81
N THR A 185 -7.36 -1.27 -17.25
CA THR A 185 -6.17 -0.46 -17.48
C THR A 185 -5.71 -0.53 -18.93
N HIS A 186 -5.70 -1.72 -19.54
CA HIS A 186 -5.31 -1.89 -20.96
C HIS A 186 -6.20 -1.17 -21.96
N LEU A 187 -7.46 -0.92 -21.60
CA LEU A 187 -8.36 -0.14 -22.45
C LEU A 187 -8.01 1.35 -22.45
N GLN A 188 -7.27 1.83 -21.44
CA GLN A 188 -6.97 3.24 -21.23
C GLN A 188 -5.53 3.58 -21.63
N LEU A 189 -4.54 2.80 -21.18
CA LEU A 189 -3.12 2.98 -21.49
C LEU A 189 -2.40 1.61 -21.43
N PRO A 190 -1.51 1.28 -22.40
CA PRO A 190 -0.66 0.10 -22.31
C PRO A 190 0.45 0.35 -21.27
N VAL A 191 0.13 0.06 -20.01
CA VAL A 191 1.08 0.11 -18.89
C VAL A 191 1.60 -1.30 -18.63
N MET A 192 2.89 -1.42 -18.34
CA MET A 192 3.50 -2.67 -17.92
C MET A 192 3.07 -3.02 -16.49
N SER A 193 2.27 -4.07 -16.32
CA SER A 193 1.90 -4.67 -15.03
C SER A 193 2.56 -6.04 -14.84
N THR A 194 2.31 -6.69 -13.70
CA THR A 194 2.78 -8.05 -13.45
C THR A 194 2.21 -9.05 -14.47
N VAL A 195 1.03 -8.78 -15.05
CA VAL A 195 0.43 -9.63 -16.09
C VAL A 195 1.26 -9.59 -17.36
N GLU A 196 1.67 -8.41 -17.83
CA GLU A 196 2.51 -8.23 -19.01
C GLU A 196 3.86 -8.91 -18.81
N ALA A 197 4.50 -8.68 -17.67
CA ALA A 197 5.76 -9.32 -17.32
C ALA A 197 5.64 -10.85 -17.36
N CYS A 198 4.54 -11.39 -16.82
CA CYS A 198 4.27 -12.83 -16.87
C CYS A 198 4.07 -13.34 -18.30
N MET A 199 3.35 -12.61 -19.15
CA MET A 199 3.15 -12.98 -20.55
C MET A 199 4.47 -12.93 -21.33
N GLU A 200 5.27 -11.88 -21.17
CA GLU A 200 6.57 -11.69 -21.83
C GLU A 200 7.56 -12.79 -21.46
N GLU A 201 7.76 -13.03 -20.15
CA GLU A 201 8.66 -14.07 -19.62
C GLU A 201 8.32 -15.46 -20.19
N ASN A 202 7.05 -15.69 -20.48
CA ASN A 202 6.54 -16.96 -20.96
C ASN A 202 6.32 -17.01 -22.48
N LYS A 203 7.00 -16.15 -23.25
CA LYS A 203 6.96 -16.12 -24.73
C LYS A 203 5.59 -15.76 -25.28
N TYR A 204 4.96 -14.73 -24.71
CA TYR A 204 3.65 -14.21 -25.11
C TYR A 204 2.54 -15.26 -24.98
N THR A 205 2.50 -15.95 -23.84
CA THR A 205 1.37 -16.84 -23.50
C THR A 205 0.06 -16.08 -23.47
N ALA A 206 -1.05 -16.81 -23.65
CA ALA A 206 -2.38 -16.25 -23.48
C ALA A 206 -2.55 -15.65 -22.07
N LYS A 207 -3.36 -14.60 -21.95
CA LYS A 207 -3.60 -13.91 -20.67
C LYS A 207 -4.13 -14.86 -19.59
N GLU A 208 -4.93 -15.86 -19.98
CA GLU A 208 -5.50 -16.85 -19.07
C GLU A 208 -4.42 -17.75 -18.43
N ASP A 209 -3.35 -18.06 -19.17
CA ASP A 209 -2.20 -18.78 -18.63
C ASP A 209 -1.38 -17.91 -17.68
N ALA A 210 -1.24 -16.61 -17.97
CA ALA A 210 -0.59 -15.66 -17.08
C ALA A 210 -1.37 -15.52 -15.76
N TYR A 211 -2.70 -15.35 -15.83
CA TYR A 211 -3.57 -15.30 -14.64
C TYR A 211 -3.43 -16.54 -13.77
N ARG A 212 -3.42 -17.75 -14.37
CA ARG A 212 -3.23 -19.00 -13.62
C ARG A 212 -1.89 -19.04 -12.88
N LYS A 213 -0.79 -18.65 -13.54
CA LYS A 213 0.54 -18.61 -12.90
C LYS A 213 0.62 -17.58 -11.77
N LEU A 214 -0.02 -16.42 -11.97
CA LEU A 214 -0.09 -15.39 -10.95
C LEU A 214 -0.97 -15.81 -9.77
N SER A 215 -2.03 -16.59 -10.00
CA SER A 215 -2.80 -17.24 -8.92
C SER A 215 -1.95 -18.25 -8.14
N GLU A 216 -1.12 -19.05 -8.80
CA GLU A 216 -0.17 -19.95 -8.13
C GLU A 216 0.81 -19.16 -7.22
N LEU A 217 1.34 -18.02 -7.69
CA LEU A 217 2.19 -17.12 -6.89
C LEU A 217 1.45 -16.51 -5.67
N ILE A 218 0.17 -16.17 -5.82
CA ILE A 218 -0.68 -15.69 -4.71
C ILE A 218 -0.86 -16.80 -3.67
N GLU A 219 -1.15 -18.02 -4.10
CA GLU A 219 -1.32 -19.17 -3.21
C GLU A 219 -0.04 -19.48 -2.44
N GLU A 220 1.12 -19.49 -3.11
CA GLU A 220 2.43 -19.65 -2.48
C GLU A 220 2.71 -18.55 -1.45
N SER A 221 2.38 -17.31 -1.76
CA SER A 221 2.52 -16.18 -0.83
C SER A 221 1.59 -16.32 0.39
N TRP A 222 0.38 -16.87 0.23
CA TRP A 222 -0.47 -17.18 1.37
C TRP A 222 0.12 -18.29 2.25
N MET A 223 0.75 -19.31 1.65
CA MET A 223 1.46 -20.35 2.40
C MET A 223 2.62 -19.77 3.21
N ASP A 224 3.36 -18.81 2.65
CA ASP A 224 4.42 -18.09 3.34
C ASP A 224 3.90 -17.31 4.56
N ILE A 225 2.73 -16.67 4.46
CA ILE A 225 2.07 -16.01 5.61
C ILE A 225 1.72 -17.05 6.67
N ILE A 226 1.12 -18.18 6.29
CA ILE A 226 0.71 -19.24 7.21
C ILE A 226 1.94 -19.83 7.93
N GLU A 227 3.04 -20.07 7.22
CA GLU A 227 4.28 -20.57 7.81
C GLU A 227 4.79 -19.63 8.92
N GLU A 228 4.82 -18.32 8.67
CA GLU A 228 5.24 -17.32 9.67
C GLU A 228 4.29 -17.29 10.88
N LEU A 229 2.99 -17.50 10.66
CA LEU A 229 1.98 -17.59 11.73
C LEU A 229 2.06 -18.90 12.53
N LEU A 230 2.76 -19.92 12.06
CA LEU A 230 2.96 -21.19 12.77
C LEU A 230 4.25 -21.24 13.59
N LYS A 231 5.16 -20.27 13.41
CA LYS A 231 6.42 -20.17 14.19
C LYS A 231 6.15 -20.09 15.70
N PRO A 232 7.05 -20.59 16.56
CA PRO A 232 6.89 -20.47 18.01
C PRO A 232 6.71 -19.01 18.46
N ALA A 233 5.91 -18.77 19.50
CA ALA A 233 5.60 -17.42 19.99
C ALA A 233 6.85 -16.59 20.34
N ALA A 234 7.93 -17.23 20.79
CA ALA A 234 9.21 -16.57 21.10
C ALA A 234 9.98 -16.08 19.85
N ALA A 235 9.62 -16.56 18.65
CA ALA A 235 10.30 -16.27 17.39
C ALA A 235 9.48 -15.38 16.45
N ARG A 236 8.37 -14.79 16.92
CA ARG A 236 7.49 -13.94 16.12
C ARG A 236 6.93 -12.77 16.92
N PRO A 237 6.49 -11.68 16.26
CA PRO A 237 5.77 -10.59 16.92
C PRO A 237 4.50 -11.05 17.63
N THR A 238 3.94 -10.16 18.45
CA THR A 238 2.69 -10.43 19.16
C THR A 238 1.52 -10.60 18.19
N THR A 239 0.50 -11.35 18.63
CA THR A 239 -0.68 -11.66 17.82
C THR A 239 -1.35 -10.42 17.19
N PRO A 240 -1.58 -9.30 17.90
CA PRO A 240 -2.21 -8.13 17.29
C PRO A 240 -1.44 -7.54 16.10
N LEU A 241 -0.11 -7.64 16.12
CA LEU A 241 0.71 -7.16 15.01
C LEU A 241 0.58 -8.10 13.80
N LEU A 242 0.68 -9.40 14.03
CA LEU A 242 0.49 -10.39 12.98
C LEU A 242 -0.93 -10.34 12.37
N GLU A 243 -1.95 -10.14 13.21
CA GLU A 243 -3.33 -9.95 12.76
C GLU A 243 -3.49 -8.70 11.92
N ALA A 244 -2.84 -7.59 12.25
CA ALA A 244 -2.87 -6.38 11.41
C ALA A 244 -2.30 -6.65 10.02
N VAL A 245 -1.23 -7.45 9.89
CA VAL A 245 -0.70 -7.88 8.58
C VAL A 245 -1.71 -8.73 7.83
N VAL A 246 -2.19 -9.79 8.47
CA VAL A 246 -3.08 -10.78 7.86
C VAL A 246 -4.40 -10.15 7.46
N ASN A 247 -4.96 -9.28 8.30
CA ASN A 247 -6.20 -8.59 8.01
C ASN A 247 -6.02 -7.56 6.88
N SER A 248 -4.86 -6.89 6.80
CA SER A 248 -4.53 -6.06 5.63
C SER A 248 -4.54 -6.88 4.35
N THR A 249 -3.92 -8.06 4.35
CA THR A 249 -3.92 -8.99 3.20
C THR A 249 -5.32 -9.52 2.88
N ARG A 250 -6.12 -9.90 3.89
CA ARG A 250 -7.49 -10.37 3.69
C ARG A 250 -8.39 -9.30 3.08
N MET A 251 -8.20 -8.04 3.47
CA MET A 251 -8.95 -6.95 2.88
C MET A 251 -8.54 -6.67 1.44
N LEU A 252 -7.25 -6.77 1.10
CA LEU A 252 -6.80 -6.72 -0.29
C LEU A 252 -7.45 -7.83 -1.12
N ASP A 253 -7.35 -9.07 -0.66
CA ASP A 253 -7.97 -10.23 -1.32
C ASP A 253 -9.47 -10.00 -1.51
N PHE A 254 -10.17 -9.51 -0.49
CA PHE A 254 -11.60 -9.19 -0.58
C PHE A 254 -11.92 -8.09 -1.60
N LEU A 255 -11.16 -6.99 -1.60
CA LEU A 255 -11.39 -5.83 -2.46
C LEU A 255 -11.15 -6.12 -3.94
N TYR A 256 -10.33 -7.11 -4.26
CA TYR A 256 -9.93 -7.41 -5.62
C TYR A 256 -10.30 -8.82 -6.07
N LYS A 257 -11.08 -9.56 -5.26
CA LYS A 257 -11.39 -10.97 -5.48
C LYS A 257 -12.00 -11.26 -6.85
N ASP A 258 -12.99 -10.46 -7.23
CA ASP A 258 -13.78 -10.65 -8.45
C ASP A 258 -13.59 -9.51 -9.45
N GLN A 259 -13.28 -8.31 -8.95
CA GLN A 259 -13.07 -7.07 -9.72
C GLN A 259 -12.36 -6.04 -8.84
N ASP A 260 -11.89 -4.93 -9.43
CA ASP A 260 -11.36 -3.79 -8.67
C ASP A 260 -12.48 -3.03 -7.93
N ALA A 261 -12.79 -3.49 -6.71
CA ALA A 261 -13.77 -2.87 -5.82
C ALA A 261 -13.22 -1.62 -5.12
N TYR A 262 -11.92 -1.36 -5.22
CA TYR A 262 -11.28 -0.18 -4.67
C TYR A 262 -11.58 1.05 -5.55
N THR A 263 -11.45 0.90 -6.87
CA THR A 263 -11.73 1.97 -7.84
C THR A 263 -13.20 1.98 -8.28
N ASP A 264 -13.89 0.84 -8.27
CA ASP A 264 -15.33 0.77 -8.53
C ASP A 264 -16.17 0.72 -7.23
N PRO A 265 -16.69 1.86 -6.74
CA PRO A 265 -17.44 1.92 -5.49
C PRO A 265 -18.76 1.12 -5.54
N ARG A 266 -19.28 0.78 -6.73
CA ARG A 266 -20.52 -0.01 -6.88
C ARG A 266 -20.31 -1.44 -6.38
N ALA A 267 -19.09 -1.94 -6.47
CA ALA A 267 -18.69 -3.27 -6.02
C ALA A 267 -18.94 -3.49 -4.52
N LEU A 268 -18.73 -2.44 -3.72
CA LEU A 268 -18.78 -2.51 -2.26
C LEU A 268 -20.12 -2.07 -1.68
N LYS A 269 -21.03 -1.53 -2.50
CA LYS A 269 -22.25 -0.88 -2.02
C LYS A 269 -23.05 -1.73 -1.02
N VAL A 270 -23.32 -2.99 -1.35
CA VAL A 270 -24.12 -3.88 -0.49
C VAL A 270 -23.44 -4.13 0.86
N VAL A 271 -22.13 -4.32 0.85
CA VAL A 271 -21.34 -4.63 2.05
C VAL A 271 -21.17 -3.39 2.92
N VAL A 272 -20.90 -2.24 2.29
CA VAL A 272 -20.84 -0.93 2.95
C VAL A 272 -22.18 -0.58 3.59
N ASP A 273 -23.29 -0.76 2.89
CA ASP A 273 -24.63 -0.49 3.45
C ASP A 273 -24.91 -1.41 4.66
N SER A 274 -24.52 -2.68 4.58
CA SER A 274 -24.65 -3.64 5.69
C SER A 274 -23.86 -3.24 6.94
N ILE A 275 -22.68 -2.64 6.77
CA ILE A 275 -21.76 -2.33 7.88
C ILE A 275 -21.99 -0.93 8.46
N TYR A 276 -22.31 0.05 7.62
CA TYR A 276 -22.37 1.46 8.02
C TYR A 276 -23.78 2.02 8.18
N VAL A 277 -24.79 1.35 7.63
CA VAL A 277 -26.17 1.89 7.56
C VAL A 277 -27.15 0.97 8.27
N ASN A 278 -27.12 -0.32 7.97
CA ASN A 278 -28.10 -1.28 8.47
C ASN A 278 -27.69 -1.84 9.84
N SER A 279 -28.45 -1.51 10.89
CA SER A 279 -28.30 -2.17 12.19
C SER A 279 -28.89 -3.59 12.14
N ILE A 280 -28.20 -4.54 12.76
CA ILE A 280 -28.67 -5.92 12.98
C ILE A 280 -29.85 -5.94 13.96
#